data_AF-R1CMV1-F1
#
_entry.id   AF-R1CMV1-F1
#
_cell.length_a   1.000
_cell.length_b   1.000
_cell.length_c   1.000
_cell.angle_alpha   90.00
_cell.angle_beta   90.00
_cell.angle_gamma   90.00
#
_symmetry.space_group_name_H-M   'P 1'
#
loop_
_entity.id
_entity.type
_entity.pdbx_description
1 polymer ?
#
loop_
_entity_poly.entity_id
_entity_poly.type
_entity_poly.pdbx_seq_one_letter_code
_entity_poly.pdbx_strand_id
1 'polypeptide(L)'
;MRYPRSVFRRTFDATFGQQDRRRVCSFGFEPNPAHADRHHRLQAYYAEHGFQYVYVPAAVGDRADNLTFYLNPTVAGGSSHSDWSFGMKSRELNASKQRSHVVPVIDFAAFLKALQAQGRPPDGRVVVKMDIEGAEFTVMMQLLLHGVLCNLVDFISVEWHHRFLPLPAAVNRSLRINGSEGKLESWMLQEAVHDSVGCRLKDLSTVDDESYINDGAPLQWTTWP
;
A
#
# COMPACT_ATOMS: atom_id res chain seq x y z
N MET A 1 -23.17 2.67 -7.09
CA MET A 1 -21.79 2.38 -6.62
C MET A 1 -20.82 3.25 -7.38
N ARG A 2 -19.91 3.96 -6.69
CA ARG A 2 -19.09 5.07 -7.24
C ARG A 2 -17.90 4.65 -8.11
N TYR A 3 -17.40 3.43 -7.94
CA TYR A 3 -16.24 2.89 -8.67
C TYR A 3 -16.57 1.58 -9.42
N PRO A 4 -17.49 1.61 -10.41
CA PRO A 4 -17.98 0.39 -11.05
C PRO A 4 -16.93 -0.38 -11.86
N ARG A 5 -15.85 0.28 -12.29
CA ARG A 5 -14.77 -0.31 -13.10
C ARG A 5 -13.61 -0.86 -12.27
N SER A 6 -13.62 -0.65 -10.95
CA SER A 6 -12.52 -1.11 -10.10
C SER A 6 -12.46 -2.63 -10.13
N VAL A 7 -11.29 -3.19 -10.43
CA VAL A 7 -11.08 -4.65 -10.43
C VAL A 7 -11.10 -5.20 -9.01
N PHE A 8 -10.76 -4.39 -8.00
CA PHE A 8 -10.89 -4.74 -6.58
C PHE A 8 -12.33 -4.85 -6.10
N ARG A 9 -13.31 -4.37 -6.87
CA ARG A 9 -14.73 -4.54 -6.52
C ARG A 9 -15.07 -6.01 -6.23
N ARG A 10 -14.62 -6.94 -7.08
CA ARG A 10 -14.91 -8.37 -6.92
C ARG A 10 -14.28 -8.92 -5.63
N THR A 11 -13.06 -8.52 -5.32
CA THR A 11 -12.37 -8.89 -4.09
C THR A 11 -13.12 -8.40 -2.86
N PHE A 12 -13.57 -7.14 -2.86
CA PHE A 12 -14.33 -6.57 -1.75
C PHE A 12 -15.72 -7.22 -1.63
N ASP A 13 -16.40 -7.48 -2.75
CA ASP A 13 -17.69 -8.17 -2.78
C ASP A 13 -17.58 -9.57 -2.20
N ALA A 14 -16.51 -10.31 -2.54
CA ALA A 14 -16.25 -11.65 -2.03
C ALA A 14 -15.84 -11.67 -0.55
N THR A 15 -15.08 -10.66 -0.10
CA THR A 15 -14.49 -10.65 1.26
C THR A 15 -15.41 -10.03 2.30
N PHE A 16 -16.07 -8.92 1.96
CA PHE A 16 -16.91 -8.14 2.88
C PHE A 16 -18.40 -8.21 2.54
N GLY A 17 -18.77 -8.88 1.46
CA GLY A 17 -20.12 -8.89 0.93
C GLY A 17 -20.45 -7.66 0.06
N GLN A 18 -21.60 -7.74 -0.61
CA GLN A 18 -22.12 -6.68 -1.49
C GLN A 18 -22.98 -5.63 -0.76
N GLN A 19 -23.25 -5.85 0.53
CA GLN A 19 -24.12 -4.99 1.34
C GLN A 19 -23.36 -3.80 1.95
N ASP A 20 -23.95 -3.19 2.99
CA ASP A 20 -23.42 -2.06 3.74
C ASP A 20 -22.01 -2.32 4.30
N ARG A 21 -21.04 -1.56 3.77
CA ARG A 21 -19.62 -1.62 4.16
C ARG A 21 -19.22 -0.60 5.22
N ARG A 22 -20.16 0.09 5.85
CA ARG A 22 -19.86 1.04 6.94
C ARG A 22 -19.15 0.40 8.14
N ARG A 23 -19.24 -0.93 8.27
CA ARG A 23 -18.51 -1.72 9.29
C ARG A 23 -17.09 -2.11 8.89
N VAL A 24 -16.63 -1.75 7.69
CA VAL A 24 -15.26 -2.01 7.22
C VAL A 24 -14.40 -0.80 7.56
N CYS A 25 -13.28 -1.05 8.26
CA CYS A 25 -12.25 -0.05 8.52
C CYS A 25 -11.24 -0.05 7.38
N SER A 26 -10.93 1.11 6.83
CA SER A 26 -9.92 1.29 5.79
C SER A 26 -8.81 2.21 6.29
N PHE A 27 -7.56 1.78 6.14
CA PHE A 27 -6.38 2.57 6.47
C PHE A 27 -5.63 2.89 5.18
N GLY A 28 -5.37 4.17 4.92
CA GLY A 28 -4.57 4.62 3.77
C GLY A 28 -3.26 5.20 4.25
N PHE A 29 -2.16 4.50 3.96
CA PHE A 29 -0.81 4.96 4.24
C PHE A 29 -0.27 5.68 3.02
N GLU A 30 -0.06 6.99 3.12
CA GLU A 30 0.45 7.81 2.01
C GLU A 30 1.40 8.89 2.55
N PRO A 31 2.74 8.69 2.38
CA PRO A 31 3.74 9.61 2.90
C PRO A 31 3.93 10.89 2.08
N ASN A 32 3.46 10.95 0.83
CA ASN A 32 3.65 12.11 -0.03
C ASN A 32 2.74 13.27 0.42
N PRO A 33 3.31 14.39 0.89
CA PRO A 33 2.51 15.53 1.38
C PRO A 33 1.63 16.16 0.30
N ALA A 34 1.93 15.97 -0.99
CA ALA A 34 1.07 16.45 -2.08
C ALA A 34 -0.33 15.81 -2.08
N HIS A 35 -0.49 14.62 -1.49
CA HIS A 35 -1.76 13.90 -1.42
C HIS A 35 -2.52 14.13 -0.11
N ALA A 36 -1.87 14.71 0.91
CA ALA A 36 -2.43 14.85 2.26
C ALA A 36 -3.78 15.57 2.29
N ASP A 37 -3.91 16.70 1.59
CA ASP A 37 -5.16 17.46 1.52
C ASP A 37 -6.32 16.63 0.94
N ARG A 38 -6.06 15.79 -0.06
CA ARG A 38 -7.08 14.92 -0.64
C ARG A 38 -7.50 13.85 0.34
N HIS A 39 -6.54 13.21 1.03
CA HIS A 39 -6.83 12.19 2.03
C HIS A 39 -7.62 12.75 3.22
N HIS A 40 -7.28 13.95 3.71
CA HIS A 40 -8.06 14.61 4.76
C HIS A 40 -9.51 14.88 4.33
N ARG A 41 -9.72 15.36 3.10
CA ARG A 41 -11.07 15.56 2.57
C ARG A 41 -11.84 14.25 2.39
N LEU A 42 -11.18 13.19 1.93
CA LEU A 42 -11.79 11.85 1.84
C LEU A 42 -12.18 11.32 3.22
N GLN A 43 -11.31 11.46 4.22
CA GLN A 43 -11.59 11.04 5.60
C GLN A 43 -12.79 11.78 6.19
N ALA A 44 -12.84 13.11 6.08
CA ALA A 44 -13.98 13.90 6.53
C ALA A 44 -15.28 13.47 5.83
N TYR A 45 -15.24 13.36 4.50
CA TYR A 45 -16.38 12.97 3.70
C TYR A 45 -16.89 11.56 4.01
N TYR A 46 -16.00 10.57 4.14
CA TYR A 46 -16.41 9.20 4.48
C TYR A 46 -16.98 9.12 5.90
N ALA A 47 -16.42 9.86 6.85
CA ALA A 47 -16.93 9.93 8.21
C ALA A 47 -18.36 10.51 8.27
N GLU A 48 -18.64 11.58 7.51
CA GLU A 48 -20.00 12.16 7.39
C GLU A 48 -21.04 11.16 6.86
N HIS A 49 -20.60 10.15 6.10
CA HIS A 49 -21.46 9.12 5.50
C HIS A 49 -21.39 7.77 6.24
N GLY A 50 -20.80 7.76 7.45
CA GLY A 50 -20.73 6.60 8.32
C GLY A 50 -19.71 5.53 7.92
N PHE A 51 -18.81 5.82 6.97
CA PHE A 51 -17.70 4.96 6.62
C PHE A 51 -16.47 5.26 7.48
N GLN A 52 -15.65 4.24 7.75
CA GLN A 52 -14.43 4.38 8.53
C GLN A 52 -13.21 4.35 7.62
N TYR A 53 -12.70 5.53 7.28
CA TYR A 53 -11.42 5.71 6.58
C TYR A 53 -10.45 6.50 7.46
N VAL A 54 -9.25 5.97 7.64
CA VAL A 54 -8.18 6.58 8.43
C VAL A 54 -6.99 6.85 7.51
N TYR A 55 -6.69 8.12 7.29
CA TYR A 55 -5.46 8.56 6.66
C TYR A 55 -4.30 8.48 7.64
N VAL A 56 -3.22 7.83 7.22
CA VAL A 56 -1.97 7.71 7.96
C VAL A 56 -0.86 8.37 7.11
N PRO A 57 -0.37 9.57 7.48
CA PRO A 57 0.69 10.28 6.75
C PRO A 57 2.07 9.68 7.03
N ALA A 58 2.24 8.40 6.69
CA ALA A 58 3.45 7.63 6.97
C ALA A 58 3.70 6.62 5.86
N ALA A 59 4.98 6.27 5.67
CA ALA A 59 5.36 5.14 4.83
C ALA A 59 5.12 3.82 5.59
N VAL A 60 5.11 2.72 4.85
CA VAL A 60 5.03 1.36 5.41
C VAL A 60 6.35 0.65 5.13
N GLY A 61 6.86 -0.07 6.13
CA GLY A 61 8.15 -0.77 6.01
C GLY A 61 8.27 -1.97 6.95
N ASP A 62 9.49 -2.54 6.99
CA ASP A 62 9.83 -3.74 7.75
C ASP A 62 10.19 -3.48 9.22
N ARG A 63 10.15 -2.22 9.65
CA ARG A 63 10.40 -1.76 11.02
C ARG A 63 9.92 -0.33 11.18
N ALA A 64 9.68 0.08 12.42
CA ALA A 64 9.45 1.47 12.75
C ALA A 64 10.75 2.25 12.60
N ASP A 65 10.73 3.29 11.78
CA ASP A 65 11.91 4.12 11.48
C ASP A 65 11.47 5.48 10.90
N ASN A 66 12.42 6.28 10.43
CA ASN A 66 12.18 7.42 9.57
C ASN A 66 12.90 7.24 8.23
N LEU A 67 12.18 7.46 7.12
CA LEU A 67 12.77 7.43 5.78
C LEU A 67 12.77 8.82 5.15
N THR A 68 13.83 9.11 4.40
CA THR A 68 13.91 10.33 3.60
C THR A 68 13.42 10.03 2.19
N PHE A 69 12.37 10.71 1.79
CA PHE A 69 11.89 10.77 0.41
C PHE A 69 12.38 12.03 -0.27
N TYR A 70 12.52 11.97 -1.58
CA TYR A 70 13.06 13.01 -2.43
C TYR A 70 12.01 13.37 -3.47
N LEU A 71 11.73 14.66 -3.62
CA LEU A 71 10.95 15.21 -4.74
C LEU A 71 11.91 15.46 -5.91
N ASN A 72 11.63 14.86 -7.06
CA ASN A 72 12.45 14.87 -8.28
C ASN A 72 11.71 15.59 -9.42
N PRO A 73 11.44 16.90 -9.29
CA PRO A 73 10.56 17.62 -10.21
C PRO A 73 11.09 17.66 -11.65
N THR A 74 12.41 17.52 -11.88
CA THR A 74 12.98 17.55 -13.24
C THR A 74 12.97 16.20 -13.95
N VAL A 75 12.74 15.11 -13.22
CA VAL A 75 12.69 13.73 -13.77
C VAL A 75 11.26 13.32 -14.11
N ALA A 76 10.25 14.01 -13.56
CA ALA A 76 8.85 13.82 -13.89
C ALA A 76 8.57 14.34 -15.30
N GLY A 77 8.56 13.42 -16.27
CA GLY A 77 8.08 13.68 -17.62
C GLY A 77 6.58 13.98 -17.61
N GLY A 78 6.22 15.22 -17.33
CA GLY A 78 4.88 15.77 -17.54
C GLY A 78 3.78 15.13 -16.70
N SER A 79 2.61 15.77 -16.75
CA SER A 79 1.36 15.42 -16.06
C SER A 79 0.73 14.06 -16.44
N SER A 80 1.49 13.13 -17.02
CA SER A 80 1.03 11.82 -17.48
C SER A 80 1.41 10.66 -16.55
N HIS A 81 2.27 10.90 -15.55
CA HIS A 81 2.66 9.90 -14.55
C HIS A 81 2.53 10.55 -13.17
N SER A 82 1.41 10.30 -12.49
CA SER A 82 1.07 10.89 -11.19
C SER A 82 2.22 10.71 -10.19
N ASP A 83 3.00 11.77 -9.98
CA ASP A 83 3.94 11.91 -8.87
C ASP A 83 5.10 10.90 -8.74
N TRP A 84 5.55 10.28 -9.85
CA TRP A 84 6.86 9.58 -9.95
C TRP A 84 8.07 10.40 -9.47
N SER A 85 7.86 11.69 -9.20
CA SER A 85 8.83 12.58 -8.59
C SER A 85 9.09 12.28 -7.11
N PHE A 86 8.19 11.64 -6.36
CA PHE A 86 8.38 11.36 -4.93
C PHE A 86 8.88 9.93 -4.70
N GLY A 87 10.10 9.77 -4.18
CA GLY A 87 10.64 8.44 -3.91
C GLY A 87 11.90 8.44 -3.05
N MET A 88 12.34 7.27 -2.60
CA MET A 88 13.52 7.14 -1.73
C MET A 88 14.86 7.49 -2.41
N LYS A 89 14.87 7.73 -3.73
CA LYS A 89 16.08 8.10 -4.48
C LYS A 89 16.03 9.56 -4.92
N SER A 90 17.07 10.30 -4.57
CA SER A 90 17.40 11.54 -5.28
C SER A 90 17.81 11.18 -6.70
N ARG A 91 17.04 11.69 -7.66
CA ARG A 91 17.29 11.62 -9.10
C ARG A 91 17.40 13.02 -9.71
N GLU A 92 17.25 14.06 -8.91
CA GLU A 92 17.36 15.45 -9.34
C GLU A 92 18.79 15.77 -9.80
N LEU A 93 18.93 16.17 -11.06
CA LEU A 93 20.21 16.53 -11.65
C LEU A 93 20.73 17.87 -11.11
N ASN A 94 19.84 18.71 -10.56
CA ASN A 94 20.19 19.96 -9.92
C ASN A 94 19.98 19.89 -8.40
N ALA A 95 21.07 19.68 -7.65
CA ALA A 95 21.04 19.59 -6.19
C ALA A 95 20.32 20.76 -5.50
N SER A 96 20.31 21.98 -6.08
CA SER A 96 19.63 23.13 -5.49
C SER A 96 18.09 23.07 -5.62
N LYS A 97 17.56 22.19 -6.48
CA LYS A 97 16.12 21.94 -6.66
C LYS A 97 15.64 20.70 -5.92
N GLN A 98 16.56 19.89 -5.38
CA GLN A 98 16.24 18.69 -4.63
C GLN A 98 15.55 19.10 -3.33
N ARG A 99 14.31 18.66 -3.15
CA ARG A 99 13.62 18.75 -1.86
C ARG A 99 13.57 17.36 -1.25
N SER A 100 13.82 17.28 0.04
CA SER A 100 13.70 16.04 0.81
C SER A 100 12.63 16.19 1.88
N HIS A 101 11.96 15.08 2.17
CA HIS A 101 10.93 14.98 3.17
C HIS A 101 11.21 13.75 4.02
N VAL A 102 11.44 13.95 5.31
CA VAL A 102 11.56 12.84 6.26
C VAL A 102 10.15 12.46 6.71
N VAL A 103 9.80 11.19 6.55
CA VAL A 103 8.50 10.66 6.92
C VAL A 103 8.67 9.49 7.89
N PRO A 104 7.76 9.33 8.85
CA PRO A 104 7.75 8.16 9.70
C PRO A 104 7.43 6.91 8.88
N VAL A 105 8.00 5.78 9.30
CA VAL A 105 7.73 4.45 8.76
C VAL A 105 7.00 3.64 9.81
N ILE A 106 5.90 3.03 9.40
CA ILE A 106 5.14 2.08 10.21
C ILE A 106 5.69 0.67 9.96
N ASP A 107 6.07 -0.03 11.02
CA ASP A 107 6.24 -1.49 10.99
C ASP A 107 4.88 -2.13 10.69
N PHE A 108 4.73 -2.66 9.47
CA PHE A 108 3.43 -3.16 9.02
C PHE A 108 2.99 -4.40 9.78
N ALA A 109 3.93 -5.30 10.09
CA ALA A 109 3.64 -6.52 10.82
C ALA A 109 3.17 -6.20 12.24
N ALA A 110 3.82 -5.25 12.91
CA ALA A 110 3.42 -4.77 14.23
C ALA A 110 2.05 -4.06 14.19
N PHE A 111 1.80 -3.24 13.16
CA PHE A 111 0.51 -2.58 12.97
C PHE A 111 -0.66 -3.59 12.86
N LEU A 112 -0.53 -4.61 12.01
CA LEU A 112 -1.57 -5.64 11.85
C LEU A 112 -1.79 -6.45 13.14
N LYS A 113 -0.73 -6.75 13.89
CA LYS A 113 -0.85 -7.40 15.20
C LYS A 113 -1.57 -6.52 16.22
N ALA A 114 -1.28 -5.22 16.22
CA ALA A 114 -1.98 -4.26 17.08
C ALA A 114 -3.48 -4.18 16.74
N LEU A 115 -3.84 -4.16 15.46
CA LEU A 115 -5.25 -4.23 15.03
C LEU A 115 -5.94 -5.50 15.51
N GLN A 116 -5.28 -6.65 15.45
CA GLN A 116 -5.82 -7.89 16.01
C GLN A 116 -6.06 -7.78 17.52
N ALA A 117 -5.06 -7.27 18.26
CA ALA A 117 -5.11 -7.14 19.72
C ALA A 117 -6.18 -6.15 20.20
N GLN A 118 -6.51 -5.12 19.41
CA GLN A 118 -7.55 -4.14 19.71
C GLN A 118 -8.98 -4.66 19.51
N GLY A 119 -9.16 -5.96 19.31
CA GLY A 119 -10.48 -6.58 19.26
C GLY A 119 -11.06 -6.65 17.86
N ARG A 120 -10.23 -6.93 16.84
CA ARG A 120 -10.73 -7.38 15.53
C ARG A 120 -11.78 -8.48 15.77
N PRO A 121 -12.98 -8.38 15.16
CA PRO A 121 -13.99 -9.43 15.29
C PRO A 121 -13.39 -10.79 14.93
N PRO A 122 -13.80 -11.90 15.58
CA PRO A 122 -13.30 -13.24 15.26
C PRO A 122 -13.38 -13.59 13.76
N ASP A 123 -14.40 -13.03 13.09
CA ASP A 123 -14.69 -13.25 11.66
C ASP A 123 -14.26 -12.06 10.79
N GLY A 124 -13.62 -11.05 11.39
CA GLY A 124 -13.15 -9.87 10.68
C GLY A 124 -12.18 -10.29 9.59
N ARG A 125 -12.27 -9.68 8.40
CA ARG A 125 -11.41 -9.98 7.26
C ARG A 125 -10.43 -8.84 7.00
N VAL A 126 -9.23 -9.15 6.53
CA VAL A 126 -8.22 -8.16 6.16
C VAL A 126 -7.83 -8.32 4.69
N VAL A 127 -8.02 -7.23 3.95
CA VAL A 127 -7.63 -7.07 2.55
C VAL A 127 -6.53 -6.03 2.50
N VAL A 128 -5.45 -6.33 1.81
CA VAL A 128 -4.31 -5.41 1.61
C VAL A 128 -4.11 -5.17 0.11
N LYS A 129 -4.04 -3.92 -0.32
CA LYS A 129 -3.41 -3.51 -1.60
C LYS A 129 -2.09 -2.85 -1.23
N MET A 130 -1.00 -3.35 -1.80
CA MET A 130 0.35 -2.89 -1.53
C MET A 130 0.98 -2.42 -2.82
N ASP A 131 1.34 -1.16 -2.83
CA ASP A 131 2.14 -0.48 -3.83
C ASP A 131 2.92 0.57 -3.04
N ILE A 132 4.19 0.26 -2.72
CA ILE A 132 5.01 1.04 -1.79
C ILE A 132 6.43 1.25 -2.33
N GLU A 133 6.52 1.31 -3.67
CA GLU A 133 7.67 1.79 -4.43
C GLU A 133 9.02 1.17 -3.99
N GLY A 134 9.04 -0.15 -3.81
CA GLY A 134 10.22 -0.96 -3.55
C GLY A 134 10.23 -1.67 -2.20
N ALA A 135 9.52 -1.18 -1.18
CA ALA A 135 9.52 -1.82 0.14
C ALA A 135 8.73 -3.15 0.20
N GLU A 136 8.10 -3.57 -0.91
CA GLU A 136 7.22 -4.73 -0.95
C GLU A 136 7.92 -6.01 -0.49
N PHE A 137 9.15 -6.24 -0.96
CA PHE A 137 9.89 -7.47 -0.67
C PHE A 137 10.19 -7.64 0.82
N THR A 138 10.73 -6.59 1.44
CA THR A 138 11.07 -6.61 2.87
C THR A 138 9.83 -6.70 3.75
N VAL A 139 8.76 -5.98 3.39
CA VAL A 139 7.48 -6.05 4.11
C VAL A 139 6.87 -7.44 3.98
N MET A 140 6.77 -7.99 2.76
CA MET A 140 6.20 -9.31 2.50
C MET A 140 6.97 -10.42 3.23
N MET A 141 8.30 -10.38 3.20
CA MET A 141 9.14 -11.31 3.96
C MET A 141 8.88 -11.20 5.46
N GLN A 142 8.82 -9.98 6.01
CA GLN A 142 8.55 -9.79 7.43
C GLN A 142 7.15 -10.28 7.83
N LEU A 143 6.12 -9.99 7.02
CA LEU A 143 4.77 -10.48 7.27
C LEU A 143 4.72 -12.02 7.30
N LEU A 144 5.46 -12.68 6.41
CA LEU A 144 5.56 -14.14 6.35
C LEU A 144 6.30 -14.69 7.58
N LEU A 145 7.51 -14.18 7.87
CA LEU A 145 8.35 -14.65 8.99
C LEU A 145 7.68 -14.49 10.35
N HIS A 146 6.90 -13.41 10.54
CA HIS A 146 6.16 -13.18 11.77
C HIS A 146 4.80 -13.90 11.82
N GLY A 147 4.48 -14.71 10.80
CA GLY A 147 3.21 -15.43 10.66
C GLY A 147 1.99 -14.52 10.48
N VAL A 148 2.18 -13.21 10.29
CA VAL A 148 1.09 -12.23 10.15
C VAL A 148 0.33 -12.48 8.86
N LEU A 149 1.06 -12.73 7.76
CA LEU A 149 0.48 -12.96 6.45
C LEU A 149 -0.52 -14.12 6.50
N CYS A 150 -0.08 -15.27 7.00
CA CYS A 150 -0.90 -16.47 7.05
C CYS A 150 -1.98 -16.46 8.13
N ASN A 151 -1.76 -15.78 9.25
CA ASN A 151 -2.70 -15.81 10.37
C ASN A 151 -3.72 -14.67 10.34
N LEU A 152 -3.46 -13.56 9.65
CA LEU A 152 -4.30 -12.36 9.72
C LEU A 152 -4.80 -11.86 8.37
N VAL A 153 -4.07 -12.07 7.27
CA VAL A 153 -4.43 -11.51 5.97
C VAL A 153 -5.27 -12.51 5.19
N ASP A 154 -6.42 -12.07 4.69
CA ASP A 154 -7.36 -12.90 3.92
C ASP A 154 -7.16 -12.72 2.41
N PHE A 155 -6.73 -11.51 2.01
CA PHE A 155 -6.34 -11.21 0.63
C PHE A 155 -5.24 -10.16 0.64
N ILE A 156 -4.25 -10.35 -0.23
CA ILE A 156 -3.26 -9.31 -0.53
C ILE A 156 -3.05 -9.22 -2.04
N SER A 157 -2.96 -8.00 -2.55
CA SER A 157 -2.42 -7.72 -3.88
C SER A 157 -1.20 -6.85 -3.76
N VAL A 158 -0.11 -7.25 -4.43
CA VAL A 158 1.18 -6.57 -4.39
C VAL A 158 1.57 -6.17 -5.81
N GLU A 159 1.83 -4.87 -6.00
CA GLU A 159 2.52 -4.40 -7.20
C GLU A 159 4.03 -4.47 -6.99
N TRP A 160 4.67 -5.40 -7.69
CA TRP A 160 6.09 -5.66 -7.50
C TRP A 160 6.97 -4.70 -8.30
N HIS A 161 7.66 -3.85 -7.58
CA HIS A 161 8.70 -2.99 -8.12
C HIS A 161 10.03 -3.74 -8.31
N HIS A 162 10.09 -4.78 -9.17
CA HIS A 162 11.26 -5.69 -9.30
C HIS A 162 12.61 -5.01 -9.61
N ARG A 163 12.62 -3.77 -10.09
CA ARG A 163 13.84 -2.98 -10.33
C ARG A 163 14.40 -2.35 -9.05
N PHE A 164 13.62 -2.40 -7.97
CA PHE A 164 13.88 -1.81 -6.67
C PHE A 164 13.75 -2.93 -5.63
N LEU A 165 14.80 -3.74 -5.50
CA LEU A 165 14.95 -4.62 -4.34
C LEU A 165 15.67 -3.82 -3.24
N PRO A 166 15.01 -3.56 -2.10
CA PRO A 166 15.67 -2.97 -0.94
C PRO A 166 16.46 -4.09 -0.26
N LEU A 167 17.77 -3.96 -0.25
CA LEU A 167 18.54 -4.65 0.77
C LEU A 167 18.19 -4.05 2.14
N PRO A 168 18.25 -4.83 3.23
CA PRO A 168 17.96 -4.36 4.58
C PRO A 168 18.66 -3.02 4.87
N ALA A 169 17.98 -2.10 5.54
CA ALA A 169 18.38 -0.70 5.71
C ALA A 169 19.75 -0.49 6.40
N ALA A 170 20.38 -1.55 6.90
CA ALA A 170 21.78 -1.53 7.31
C ALA A 170 22.74 -1.24 6.14
N VAL A 171 22.31 -1.46 4.89
CA VAL A 171 23.05 -1.11 3.70
C VAL A 171 22.39 0.12 3.09
N ASN A 172 23.09 1.26 3.16
CA ASN A 172 22.72 2.53 2.52
C ASN A 172 22.77 2.45 0.97
N ARG A 173 22.44 1.29 0.40
CA ARG A 173 22.37 0.97 -1.03
C ARG A 173 21.11 0.16 -1.28
N SER A 174 20.15 0.77 -1.95
CA SER A 174 19.29 0.02 -2.85
C SER A 174 20.19 -0.55 -3.95
N LEU A 175 20.45 -1.86 -3.98
CA LEU A 175 21.05 -2.44 -5.18
C LEU A 175 20.05 -2.26 -6.32
N ARG A 176 20.50 -1.65 -7.43
CA ARG A 176 19.79 -1.81 -8.70
C ARG A 176 20.03 -3.25 -9.12
N ILE A 177 19.14 -4.10 -8.67
CA ILE A 177 19.15 -5.49 -9.06
C ILE A 177 18.58 -5.59 -10.48
N ASN A 178 19.15 -6.49 -11.28
CA ASN A 178 18.58 -6.84 -12.57
C ASN A 178 17.14 -7.33 -12.34
N GLY A 179 16.17 -6.83 -13.11
CA GLY A 179 14.75 -7.15 -12.89
C GLY A 179 14.41 -8.65 -12.92
N SER A 180 15.34 -9.50 -13.39
CA SER A 180 15.25 -10.96 -13.29
C SER A 180 15.34 -11.50 -11.85
N GLU A 181 16.23 -10.96 -11.03
CA GLU A 181 16.38 -11.37 -9.62
C GLU A 181 15.17 -10.90 -8.80
N GLY A 182 14.66 -9.68 -9.02
CA GLY A 182 13.42 -9.21 -8.41
C GLY A 182 12.20 -10.07 -8.72
N LYS A 183 12.14 -10.67 -9.92
CA LYS A 183 11.08 -11.63 -10.29
C LYS A 183 11.25 -12.97 -9.57
N LEU A 184 12.49 -13.43 -9.42
CA LEU A 184 12.78 -14.67 -8.71
C LEU A 184 12.39 -14.55 -7.23
N GLU A 185 12.73 -13.44 -6.58
CA GLU A 185 12.37 -13.18 -5.18
C GLU A 185 10.85 -13.12 -4.97
N SER A 186 10.11 -12.39 -5.82
CA SER A 186 8.64 -12.36 -5.72
C SER A 186 8.02 -13.74 -5.95
N TRP A 187 8.59 -14.53 -6.85
CA TRP A 187 8.14 -15.90 -7.09
C TRP A 187 8.41 -16.79 -5.88
N MET A 188 9.61 -16.73 -5.29
CA MET A 188 9.93 -17.49 -4.08
C MET A 188 9.00 -17.13 -2.91
N LEU A 189 8.66 -15.85 -2.73
CA LEU A 189 7.68 -15.43 -1.72
C LEU A 189 6.29 -15.99 -1.99
N GLN A 190 5.86 -16.01 -3.25
CA GLN A 190 4.57 -16.58 -3.64
C GLN A 190 4.51 -18.09 -3.39
N GLU A 191 5.54 -18.84 -3.77
CA GLU A 191 5.63 -20.28 -3.49
C GLU A 191 5.66 -20.56 -1.98
N ALA A 192 6.41 -19.76 -1.21
CA ALA A 192 6.47 -19.92 0.24
C ALA A 192 5.09 -19.72 0.91
N VAL A 193 4.26 -18.81 0.38
CA VAL A 193 2.87 -18.63 0.82
C VAL A 193 2.02 -19.83 0.41
N HIS A 194 2.12 -20.27 -0.84
CA HIS A 194 1.35 -21.40 -1.37
C HIS A 194 1.62 -22.69 -0.59
N ASP A 195 2.88 -22.96 -0.27
CA ASP A 195 3.31 -24.17 0.43
C ASP A 195 3.11 -24.09 1.96
N SER A 196 2.70 -22.93 2.48
CA SER A 196 2.44 -22.74 3.90
C SER A 196 1.16 -23.47 4.34
N VAL A 197 1.32 -24.61 5.02
CA VAL A 197 0.22 -25.40 5.57
C VAL A 197 -0.60 -24.56 6.56
N GLY A 198 -1.92 -24.51 6.36
CA GLY A 198 -2.83 -23.79 7.24
C GLY A 198 -2.87 -22.26 7.03
N CYS A 199 -2.18 -21.73 6.01
CA CYS A 199 -2.25 -20.32 5.66
C CYS A 199 -3.68 -19.92 5.26
N ARG A 200 -4.20 -18.82 5.84
CA ARG A 200 -5.50 -18.25 5.45
C ARG A 200 -5.45 -17.65 4.05
N LEU A 201 -4.37 -16.91 3.76
CA LEU A 201 -4.07 -16.44 2.43
C LEU A 201 -3.81 -17.66 1.54
N LYS A 202 -4.58 -17.79 0.44
CA LYS A 202 -4.42 -18.90 -0.50
C LYS A 202 -3.49 -18.56 -1.64
N ASP A 203 -3.64 -17.35 -2.18
CA ASP A 203 -2.85 -16.86 -3.29
C ASP A 203 -2.44 -15.41 -3.04
N LEU A 204 -1.25 -15.07 -3.51
CA LEU A 204 -0.79 -13.69 -3.62
C LEU A 204 -1.26 -13.12 -4.95
N SER A 205 -2.06 -12.06 -4.92
CA SER A 205 -2.48 -11.36 -6.12
C SER A 205 -1.43 -10.35 -6.57
N THR A 206 -1.32 -10.14 -7.88
CA THR A 206 -0.52 -9.08 -8.49
C THR A 206 -1.39 -8.10 -9.28
N VAL A 207 -2.69 -8.09 -8.98
CA VAL A 207 -3.64 -7.18 -9.61
C VAL A 207 -3.33 -5.76 -9.19
N ASP A 208 -3.12 -4.92 -10.19
CA ASP A 208 -3.02 -3.49 -10.05
C ASP A 208 -4.22 -2.78 -10.72
N ASP A 209 -4.76 -1.74 -10.09
CA ASP A 209 -6.02 -1.09 -10.48
C ASP A 209 -5.91 0.42 -10.60
N GLU A 210 -5.30 0.85 -11.70
CA GLU A 210 -5.18 2.27 -12.03
C GLU A 210 -6.40 2.83 -12.77
N SER A 211 -7.54 2.13 -12.73
CA SER A 211 -8.79 2.54 -13.41
C SER A 211 -9.31 3.93 -12.98
N TYR A 212 -8.87 4.38 -11.80
CA TYR A 212 -9.21 5.65 -11.17
C TYR A 212 -7.96 6.39 -10.69
N ILE A 213 -6.85 6.34 -11.44
CA ILE A 213 -5.58 7.01 -11.10
C ILE A 213 -5.72 8.49 -10.71
N ASN A 214 -6.68 9.20 -11.31
CA ASN A 214 -6.96 10.60 -10.99
C ASN A 214 -8.13 10.79 -10.01
N ASP A 215 -8.76 9.70 -9.57
CA ASP A 215 -10.08 9.54 -8.91
C ASP A 215 -11.21 10.18 -9.73
N GLY A 216 -11.05 11.45 -10.11
CA GLY A 216 -11.87 12.24 -11.03
C GLY A 216 -13.27 12.52 -10.50
N ALA A 217 -13.71 11.76 -9.49
CA ALA A 217 -15.02 11.82 -8.91
C ALA A 217 -15.09 12.99 -7.89
N PRO A 218 -16.00 13.96 -8.10
CA PRO A 218 -16.26 15.02 -7.12
C PRO A 218 -16.73 14.43 -5.79
N LEU A 219 -16.35 15.00 -4.65
CA LEU A 219 -16.74 14.55 -3.30
C LEU A 219 -18.23 14.86 -2.98
N GLN A 220 -19.15 14.54 -3.88
CA GLN A 220 -20.59 14.75 -3.71
C GLN A 220 -21.32 13.41 -3.91
N TRP A 221 -22.15 13.03 -2.93
CA TRP A 221 -23.12 11.95 -3.16
C TRP A 221 -24.25 12.58 -3.98
N THR A 222 -24.24 12.40 -5.30
CA THR A 222 -25.51 12.53 -6.01
C THR A 222 -26.41 11.43 -5.48
N THR A 223 -27.50 11.83 -4.83
CA THR A 223 -28.58 10.92 -4.44
C THR A 223 -29.00 10.16 -5.70
N TRP A 224 -28.73 8.86 -5.74
CA TRP A 224 -29.23 8.02 -6.81
C TRP A 224 -30.67 7.61 -6.47
N PRO A 225 -31.58 7.63 -7.46
CA PRO A 225 -32.95 7.14 -7.28
C PRO A 225 -33.00 5.64 -6.95
#